data_AF-A0A519KNK2-F1
#
_entry.id   AF-A0A519KNK2-F1
#
_cell.length_a   1.000
_cell.length_b   1.000
_cell.length_c   1.000
_cell.angle_alpha   90.00
_cell.angle_beta   90.00
_cell.angle_gamma   90.00
#
_symmetry.space_group_name_H-M   'P 1'
#
loop_
_entity.id
_entity.type
_entity.pdbx_description
1 polymer ?
#
loop_
_entity_poly.entity_id
_entity_poly.type
_entity_poly.pdbx_seq_one_letter_code
_entity_poly.pdbx_strand_id
1 'polypeptide(L)'
;MADHRNSGPQGRKPGNGRPTGGGKPSNGRPSSGKPTGGGGKPTSAGRGRPDSGSRPSGRSGSAPRRGDRPDRAGRPPTSGDRTDAQKVYDGPAIPDDVSAKDLDKFARQELQGLPDKLAEKVARHLVMAGVLLHEDPELAHKHALAARARAMRVGLVREATGETAYACGNWAEALAEFRAAKRMTGRHSYAPMMADAERALK
;
A
#
# COMPACT_ATOMS: atom_id res chain seq x y z
N MET A 1 52.93 -53.71 -23.18
CA MET A 1 52.92 -54.88 -22.27
C MET A 1 51.69 -54.81 -21.37
N ALA A 2 50.82 -55.83 -21.49
CA ALA A 2 49.76 -56.34 -20.58
C ALA A 2 48.82 -55.33 -19.90
N ASP A 3 47.50 -55.24 -20.16
CA ASP A 3 46.43 -56.24 -20.39
C ASP A 3 46.03 -57.03 -19.11
N HIS A 4 44.75 -57.42 -19.03
CA HIS A 4 43.90 -57.96 -17.92
C HIS A 4 42.94 -56.91 -17.32
N ARG A 5 41.68 -56.72 -17.76
CA ARG A 5 40.50 -57.58 -18.07
C ARG A 5 39.75 -58.16 -16.86
N ASN A 6 38.41 -58.07 -17.02
CA ASN A 6 37.33 -58.97 -16.59
C ASN A 6 36.47 -58.45 -15.40
N SER A 7 35.28 -57.87 -15.62
CA SER A 7 33.94 -58.48 -15.93
C SER A 7 33.09 -58.63 -14.66
N GLY A 8 32.03 -57.83 -14.44
CA GLY A 8 30.64 -58.04 -14.92
C GLY A 8 29.75 -58.53 -13.74
N PRO A 9 28.40 -58.63 -13.78
CA PRO A 9 27.43 -58.18 -14.78
C PRO A 9 26.16 -57.44 -14.24
N GLN A 10 25.45 -56.80 -15.18
CA GLN A 10 24.00 -56.64 -15.41
C GLN A 10 22.95 -56.91 -14.30
N GLY A 11 21.94 -56.03 -14.20
CA GLY A 11 20.72 -56.27 -13.41
C GLY A 11 19.55 -55.30 -13.64
N ARG A 12 18.90 -55.38 -14.81
CA ARG A 12 17.45 -55.21 -15.13
C ARG A 12 16.56 -54.18 -14.36
N LYS A 13 15.95 -53.26 -15.14
CA LYS A 13 14.53 -52.82 -15.01
C LYS A 13 13.60 -53.97 -15.44
N PRO A 14 12.36 -54.15 -14.90
CA PRO A 14 11.14 -53.39 -15.27
C PRO A 14 10.17 -53.20 -14.05
N GLY A 15 9.02 -52.54 -14.06
CA GLY A 15 8.13 -52.01 -15.09
C GLY A 15 6.85 -51.45 -14.46
N ASN A 16 5.94 -51.02 -15.35
CA ASN A 16 4.63 -50.41 -15.16
C ASN A 16 3.71 -50.96 -14.05
N GLY A 17 2.91 -50.04 -13.49
CA GLY A 17 1.71 -50.38 -12.72
C GLY A 17 0.73 -49.21 -12.60
N ARG A 18 0.00 -48.91 -13.67
CA ARG A 18 -1.25 -48.13 -13.64
C ARG A 18 -2.37 -49.04 -13.17
N PRO A 19 -3.25 -48.61 -12.24
CA PRO A 19 -4.60 -49.12 -12.18
C PRO A 19 -5.59 -48.04 -12.63
N THR A 20 -6.40 -48.43 -13.61
CA THR A 20 -7.69 -47.86 -13.98
C THR A 20 -8.80 -48.40 -13.08
N GLY A 21 -9.86 -47.61 -12.91
CA GLY A 21 -11.14 -48.04 -12.33
C GLY A 21 -11.31 -47.49 -10.91
N GLY A 22 -12.38 -46.82 -10.52
CA GLY A 22 -13.74 -46.76 -11.04
C GLY A 22 -14.64 -46.67 -9.80
N GLY A 23 -15.65 -45.80 -9.80
CA GLY A 23 -16.66 -45.79 -8.75
C GLY A 23 -17.07 -44.40 -8.26
N LYS A 24 -18.12 -43.84 -8.85
CA LYS A 24 -19.07 -43.00 -8.11
C LYS A 24 -19.82 -43.90 -7.12
N PRO A 25 -20.14 -43.40 -5.92
CA PRO A 25 -21.53 -43.49 -5.51
C PRO A 25 -22.07 -42.18 -4.95
N SER A 26 -23.25 -41.83 -5.45
CA SER A 26 -24.25 -40.98 -4.81
C SER A 26 -24.93 -41.72 -3.66
N ASN A 27 -25.16 -41.03 -2.54
CA ASN A 27 -26.29 -41.13 -1.60
C ASN A 27 -25.91 -40.25 -0.39
N GLY A 28 -26.67 -39.25 0.05
CA GLY A 28 -28.12 -39.20 0.21
C GLY A 28 -28.45 -39.57 1.66
N ARG A 29 -28.71 -38.57 2.54
CA ARG A 29 -29.47 -38.68 3.80
C ARG A 29 -29.69 -37.31 4.48
N PRO A 30 -30.68 -37.16 5.39
CA PRO A 30 -31.91 -36.45 5.08
C PRO A 30 -32.30 -35.33 6.09
N SER A 31 -33.43 -34.69 5.76
CA SER A 31 -34.22 -33.72 6.51
C SER A 31 -34.72 -34.19 7.90
N SER A 32 -34.74 -33.27 8.86
CA SER A 32 -35.75 -33.04 9.93
C SER A 32 -35.14 -32.06 10.96
N GLY A 33 -35.81 -31.10 11.60
CA GLY A 33 -37.19 -30.65 11.63
C GLY A 33 -37.28 -29.30 12.37
N LYS A 34 -38.38 -28.59 12.09
CA LYS A 34 -39.00 -27.39 12.70
C LYS A 34 -39.23 -27.61 14.24
N PRO A 35 -39.42 -26.62 15.16
CA PRO A 35 -40.47 -25.59 15.05
C PRO A 35 -40.43 -24.24 15.86
N THR A 36 -41.25 -23.30 15.35
CA THR A 36 -42.20 -22.32 15.98
C THR A 36 -41.92 -21.46 17.23
N GLY A 37 -42.36 -20.19 17.13
CA GLY A 37 -42.88 -19.33 18.23
C GLY A 37 -41.86 -18.32 18.78
N GLY A 38 -42.12 -17.05 19.07
CA GLY A 38 -43.33 -16.23 19.15
C GLY A 38 -43.04 -15.01 20.06
N GLY A 39 -43.63 -13.84 19.78
CA GLY A 39 -43.71 -12.66 20.68
C GLY A 39 -42.53 -11.67 20.60
N GLY A 40 -42.70 -10.35 20.59
CA GLY A 40 -43.87 -9.50 20.79
C GLY A 40 -43.52 -8.02 20.54
N LYS A 41 -44.57 -7.24 20.27
CA LYS A 41 -44.64 -5.80 19.88
C LYS A 41 -44.48 -4.87 21.11
N PRO A 42 -44.42 -3.53 20.97
CA PRO A 42 -45.67 -2.73 20.92
C PRO A 42 -45.63 -1.49 19.99
N THR A 43 -46.63 -1.31 19.12
CA THR A 43 -47.70 -0.26 19.13
C THR A 43 -47.22 1.16 18.80
N SER A 44 -47.67 1.76 17.70
CA SER A 44 -48.90 2.55 17.71
C SER A 44 -49.61 2.64 16.35
N ALA A 45 -50.91 2.97 16.44
CA ALA A 45 -51.92 3.21 15.40
C ALA A 45 -51.42 4.04 14.19
N GLY A 46 -51.91 3.89 12.97
CA GLY A 46 -53.18 3.34 12.51
C GLY A 46 -53.87 4.35 11.57
N ARG A 47 -54.21 3.85 10.37
CA ARG A 47 -55.32 4.26 9.49
C ARG A 47 -55.10 5.46 8.53
N GLY A 48 -55.38 5.20 7.25
CA GLY A 48 -55.89 6.21 6.31
C GLY A 48 -55.21 6.28 4.95
N ARG A 49 -55.62 5.42 4.01
CA ARG A 49 -55.76 5.84 2.60
C ARG A 49 -57.24 6.20 2.40
N PRO A 50 -57.56 7.31 1.71
CA PRO A 50 -58.05 7.20 0.34
C PRO A 50 -57.51 8.34 -0.56
N ASP A 51 -57.19 8.07 -1.83
CA ASP A 51 -58.03 8.16 -3.04
C ASP A 51 -57.95 9.52 -3.75
N SER A 52 -57.91 9.39 -5.07
CA SER A 52 -58.20 10.30 -6.17
C SER A 52 -58.12 11.84 -6.01
N GLY A 53 -57.37 12.42 -6.96
CA GLY A 53 -57.89 13.50 -7.78
C GLY A 53 -57.79 14.92 -7.25
N SER A 54 -56.77 15.66 -7.71
CA SER A 54 -56.92 17.04 -8.19
C SER A 54 -55.62 17.52 -8.83
N ARG A 55 -55.64 17.62 -10.16
CA ARG A 55 -54.71 18.49 -10.91
C ARG A 55 -55.08 19.95 -10.63
N PRO A 56 -54.09 20.85 -10.57
CA PRO A 56 -54.22 22.07 -11.37
C PRO A 56 -53.15 22.15 -12.44
N SER A 57 -53.60 22.55 -13.61
CA SER A 57 -52.80 22.89 -14.78
C SER A 57 -52.00 24.18 -14.57
N GLY A 58 -50.86 24.25 -15.25
CA GLY A 58 -50.46 25.47 -15.95
C GLY A 58 -49.45 26.39 -15.25
N ARG A 59 -48.16 26.16 -15.52
CA ARG A 59 -47.30 27.28 -15.93
C ARG A 59 -46.26 26.79 -16.94
N SER A 60 -46.38 27.33 -18.15
CA SER A 60 -45.35 27.31 -19.17
C SER A 60 -44.04 27.86 -18.61
N GLY A 61 -42.94 27.22 -19.00
CA GLY A 61 -41.60 27.64 -18.62
C GLY A 61 -40.58 26.86 -19.43
N SER A 62 -40.32 27.36 -20.63
CA SER A 62 -39.36 26.86 -21.62
C SER A 62 -38.05 26.38 -21.01
N ALA A 63 -37.63 25.18 -21.41
CA ALA A 63 -36.27 24.69 -21.18
C ALA A 63 -35.26 25.66 -21.83
N PRO A 64 -34.26 26.21 -21.10
CA PRO A 64 -33.17 26.90 -21.73
C PRO A 64 -32.27 25.88 -22.41
N ARG A 65 -32.00 26.16 -23.68
CA ARG A 65 -31.17 25.38 -24.58
C ARG A 65 -29.73 25.35 -24.08
N ARG A 66 -29.09 24.19 -24.30
CA ARG A 66 -27.63 24.02 -24.42
C ARG A 66 -27.05 25.18 -25.25
N GLY A 67 -26.24 26.01 -24.62
CA GLY A 67 -25.51 27.07 -25.31
C GLY A 67 -25.22 28.22 -24.37
N ASP A 68 -24.24 28.03 -23.49
CA ASP A 68 -23.39 29.05 -22.86
C ASP A 68 -22.63 28.41 -21.70
N ARG A 69 -21.60 27.62 -22.05
CA ARG A 69 -20.51 27.37 -21.12
C ARG A 69 -19.53 28.50 -21.38
N PRO A 70 -19.30 29.44 -20.44
CA PRO A 70 -18.26 30.43 -20.62
C PRO A 70 -16.95 29.69 -20.86
N ASP A 71 -16.32 29.99 -21.99
CA ASP A 71 -15.00 29.52 -22.36
C ASP A 71 -14.08 29.69 -21.16
N ARG A 72 -13.66 28.57 -20.56
CA ARG A 72 -12.61 28.54 -19.56
C ARG A 72 -11.28 28.76 -20.26
N ALA A 73 -11.16 29.94 -20.87
CA ALA A 73 -9.91 30.55 -21.26
C ALA A 73 -9.07 30.73 -19.99
N GLY A 74 -7.83 30.25 -20.04
CA GLY A 74 -6.86 30.40 -18.97
C GLY A 74 -6.74 29.17 -18.08
N ARG A 75 -5.97 28.18 -18.54
CA ARG A 75 -5.11 27.46 -17.61
C ARG A 75 -4.18 28.53 -17.01
N PRO A 76 -4.25 28.81 -15.69
CA PRO A 76 -3.36 29.81 -15.10
C PRO A 76 -1.91 29.40 -15.40
N PRO A 77 -1.02 30.35 -15.73
CA PRO A 77 0.38 30.03 -15.94
C PRO A 77 0.91 29.37 -14.66
N THR A 78 1.54 28.20 -14.81
CA THR A 78 2.09 27.40 -13.70
C THR A 78 3.38 28.01 -13.15
N SER A 79 3.32 29.30 -12.85
CA SER A 79 4.39 30.12 -12.29
C SER A 79 3.88 30.87 -11.05
N GLY A 80 2.94 30.25 -10.33
CA GLY A 80 2.74 30.53 -8.92
C GLY A 80 3.72 29.72 -8.09
N ASP A 81 4.17 30.28 -6.97
CA ASP A 81 4.94 29.56 -5.96
C ASP A 81 4.25 28.24 -5.61
N ARG A 82 5.00 27.12 -5.60
CA ARG A 82 4.43 25.81 -5.26
C ARG A 82 3.89 25.86 -3.83
N THR A 83 2.75 25.20 -3.59
CA THR A 83 2.22 25.05 -2.23
C THR A 83 3.20 24.24 -1.37
N ASP A 84 3.16 24.40 -0.04
CA ASP A 84 4.08 23.69 0.85
C ASP A 84 3.95 22.18 0.75
N ALA A 85 2.72 21.68 0.59
CA ALA A 85 2.47 20.26 0.33
C ALA A 85 3.14 19.78 -0.97
N GLN A 86 3.17 20.62 -2.00
CA GLN A 86 3.83 20.31 -3.27
C GLN A 86 5.35 20.38 -3.16
N LYS A 87 5.90 21.32 -2.37
CA LYS A 87 7.34 21.39 -2.06
C LYS A 87 7.81 20.15 -1.30
N VAL A 88 7.06 19.71 -0.29
CA VAL A 88 7.34 18.44 0.42
C VAL A 88 7.22 17.25 -0.52
N TYR A 89 6.19 17.23 -1.37
CA TYR A 89 6.04 16.18 -2.37
C TYR A 89 7.24 16.13 -3.31
N ASP A 90 7.72 17.26 -3.82
CA ASP A 90 8.83 17.30 -4.76
C ASP A 90 10.15 16.92 -4.08
N GLY A 91 10.40 17.45 -2.88
CA GLY A 91 11.62 17.24 -2.11
C GLY A 91 12.80 18.09 -2.59
N PRO A 92 13.96 17.97 -1.92
CA PRO A 92 15.19 18.62 -2.38
C PRO A 92 15.65 18.04 -3.72
N ALA A 93 16.45 18.81 -4.45
CA ALA A 93 17.04 18.37 -5.71
C ALA A 93 17.96 17.17 -5.47
N ILE A 94 17.91 16.19 -6.37
CA ILE A 94 18.77 15.02 -6.34
C ILE A 94 19.76 15.14 -7.50
N PRO A 95 21.07 14.97 -7.25
CA PRO A 95 22.07 14.87 -8.30
C PRO A 95 21.74 13.79 -9.34
N ASP A 96 22.08 14.01 -10.61
CA ASP A 96 21.71 13.13 -11.72
C ASP A 96 22.52 11.81 -11.76
N ASP A 97 23.67 11.79 -11.11
CA ASP A 97 24.52 10.61 -10.91
C ASP A 97 23.96 9.63 -9.89
N VAL A 98 23.04 10.06 -9.03
CA VAL A 98 22.36 9.20 -8.05
C VAL A 98 21.27 8.38 -8.74
N SER A 99 21.41 7.06 -8.69
CA SER A 99 20.48 6.08 -9.26
C SER A 99 19.82 5.24 -8.17
N ALA A 100 18.66 4.65 -8.47
CA ALA A 100 18.09 3.63 -7.59
C ALA A 100 19.05 2.46 -7.32
N LYS A 101 19.98 2.14 -8.24
CA LYS A 101 20.93 1.04 -8.08
C LYS A 101 21.90 1.22 -6.91
N ASP A 102 22.12 2.46 -6.49
CA ASP A 102 22.97 2.79 -5.34
C ASP A 102 22.30 2.42 -4.02
N LEU A 103 20.98 2.18 -4.03
CA LEU A 103 20.25 1.63 -2.90
C LEU A 103 20.50 0.12 -2.80
N ASP A 104 20.67 -0.36 -1.56
CA ASP A 104 20.87 -1.78 -1.26
C ASP A 104 19.84 -2.66 -1.97
N LYS A 105 20.28 -3.84 -2.42
CA LYS A 105 19.45 -4.76 -3.22
C LYS A 105 18.19 -5.19 -2.47
N PHE A 106 18.25 -5.42 -1.17
CA PHE A 106 17.10 -5.85 -0.37
C PHE A 106 16.16 -4.66 -0.11
N ALA A 107 16.71 -3.48 0.15
CA ALA A 107 15.93 -2.25 0.24
C ALA A 107 15.16 -1.96 -1.07
N ARG A 108 15.79 -2.11 -2.24
CA ARG A 108 15.10 -1.99 -3.53
C ARG A 108 13.98 -3.00 -3.73
N GLN A 109 14.13 -4.23 -3.23
CA GLN A 109 13.08 -5.26 -3.33
C GLN A 109 11.80 -4.81 -2.60
N GLU A 110 11.90 -4.00 -1.55
CA GLU A 110 10.72 -3.46 -0.85
C GLU A 110 9.94 -2.44 -1.68
N LEU A 111 10.57 -1.87 -2.71
CA LEU A 111 9.97 -0.91 -3.63
C LEU A 111 9.32 -1.56 -4.85
N GLN A 112 9.46 -2.87 -5.05
CA GLN A 112 8.96 -3.58 -6.24
C GLN A 112 7.42 -3.52 -6.41
N GLY A 113 6.69 -3.22 -5.33
CA GLY A 113 5.25 -3.02 -5.38
C GLY A 113 4.82 -1.66 -5.94
N LEU A 114 5.76 -0.74 -6.18
CA LEU A 114 5.51 0.56 -6.77
C LEU A 114 5.72 0.52 -8.29
N PRO A 115 5.05 1.39 -9.07
CA PRO A 115 5.36 1.57 -10.48
C PRO A 115 6.83 1.98 -10.68
N ASP A 116 7.50 1.45 -11.72
CA ASP A 116 8.95 1.61 -11.94
C ASP A 116 9.44 3.06 -11.80
N LYS A 117 8.76 4.02 -12.45
CA LYS A 117 9.12 5.44 -12.39
C LYS A 117 8.99 6.04 -11.00
N LEU A 118 8.04 5.54 -10.20
CA LEU A 118 7.85 5.97 -8.82
C LEU A 118 8.88 5.32 -7.90
N ALA A 119 9.14 4.02 -8.08
CA ALA A 119 10.17 3.28 -7.36
C ALA A 119 11.54 3.94 -7.54
N GLU A 120 11.91 4.30 -8.78
CA GLU A 120 13.16 4.99 -9.08
C GLU A 120 13.28 6.32 -8.30
N LYS A 121 12.25 7.16 -8.35
CA LYS A 121 12.24 8.45 -7.63
C LYS A 121 12.36 8.27 -6.12
N VAL A 122 11.60 7.34 -5.55
CA VAL A 122 11.63 7.05 -4.11
C VAL A 122 13.01 6.51 -3.71
N ALA A 123 13.57 5.58 -4.48
CA ALA A 123 14.88 5.01 -4.23
C ALA A 123 15.97 6.08 -4.24
N ARG A 124 15.98 6.98 -5.23
CA ARG A 124 16.94 8.09 -5.29
C ARG A 124 16.86 9.01 -4.06
N HIS A 125 15.66 9.32 -3.57
CA HIS A 125 15.51 10.07 -2.32
C HIS A 125 16.03 9.28 -1.11
N LEU A 126 15.79 7.97 -1.04
CA LEU A 126 16.31 7.13 0.05
C LEU A 126 17.84 7.02 0.04
N VAL A 127 18.46 6.95 -1.15
CA VAL A 127 19.93 7.00 -1.28
C VAL A 127 20.45 8.31 -0.70
N MET A 128 19.89 9.45 -1.13
CA MET A 128 20.30 10.76 -0.61
C MET A 128 20.09 10.88 0.89
N ALA A 129 18.98 10.35 1.42
CA ALA A 129 18.72 10.34 2.85
C ALA A 129 19.80 9.55 3.62
N GLY A 130 20.24 8.40 3.09
CA GLY A 130 21.32 7.61 3.69
C GLY A 130 22.68 8.30 3.62
N VAL A 131 23.04 8.87 2.46
CA VAL A 131 24.32 9.57 2.26
C VAL A 131 24.45 10.76 3.20
N LEU A 132 23.39 11.57 3.32
CA LEU A 132 23.40 12.80 4.10
C LEU A 132 23.15 12.59 5.59
N LEU A 133 22.79 11.38 6.03
CA LEU A 133 22.30 11.11 7.39
C LEU A 133 23.24 11.62 8.49
N HIS A 134 24.55 11.53 8.28
CA HIS A 134 25.56 11.94 9.23
C HIS A 134 26.20 13.30 8.92
N GLU A 135 26.02 13.82 7.70
CA GLU A 135 26.61 15.07 7.24
C GLU A 135 25.65 16.26 7.38
N ASP A 136 24.41 16.09 6.91
CA ASP A 136 23.31 17.06 7.04
C ASP A 136 22.00 16.30 7.32
N PRO A 137 21.72 16.00 8.60
CA PRO A 137 20.52 15.27 9.01
C PRO A 137 19.22 15.97 8.58
N GLU A 138 19.19 17.31 8.57
CA GLU A 138 18.00 18.07 8.18
C GLU A 138 17.69 17.90 6.71
N LEU A 139 18.71 17.97 5.84
CA LEU A 139 18.55 17.73 4.42
C LEU A 139 18.21 16.26 4.13
N ALA A 140 18.85 15.32 4.82
CA ALA A 140 18.52 13.91 4.77
C ALA A 140 17.03 13.67 5.09
N HIS A 141 16.54 14.31 6.15
CA HIS A 141 15.14 14.22 6.55
C HIS A 141 14.19 14.79 5.51
N LYS A 142 14.54 15.90 4.84
CA LYS A 142 13.74 16.44 3.72
C LYS A 142 13.65 15.45 2.56
N HIS A 143 14.73 14.71 2.23
CA HIS A 143 14.66 13.65 1.23
C HIS A 143 13.76 12.48 1.68
N ALA A 144 13.85 12.06 2.94
CA ALA A 144 12.99 11.01 3.49
C ALA A 144 11.50 11.42 3.49
N LEU A 145 11.18 12.67 3.83
CA LEU A 145 9.82 13.21 3.76
C LEU A 145 9.28 13.21 2.31
N ALA A 146 10.11 13.52 1.33
CA ALA A 146 9.72 13.48 -0.08
C ALA A 146 9.46 12.04 -0.58
N ALA A 147 10.21 11.05 -0.08
CA ALA A 147 9.92 9.64 -0.29
C ALA A 147 8.60 9.22 0.40
N ARG A 148 8.40 9.63 1.65
CA ARG A 148 7.20 9.37 2.46
C ARG A 148 5.93 9.95 1.86
N ALA A 149 5.99 11.15 1.29
CA ALA A 149 4.86 11.77 0.60
C ALA A 149 4.37 10.94 -0.60
N ARG A 150 5.26 10.14 -1.21
CA ARG A 150 4.97 9.31 -2.39
C ARG A 150 4.62 7.86 -2.06
N ALA A 151 5.27 7.30 -1.04
CA ALA A 151 5.25 5.87 -0.74
C ALA A 151 4.98 5.60 0.74
N MET A 152 4.00 6.30 1.32
CA MET A 152 3.67 6.26 2.74
C MET A 152 3.32 4.86 3.30
N ARG A 153 3.00 3.88 2.44
CA ARG A 153 2.62 2.51 2.83
C ARG A 153 3.78 1.52 2.74
N VAL A 154 4.99 1.99 2.48
CA VAL A 154 6.19 1.16 2.39
C VAL A 154 6.92 1.20 3.73
N GLY A 155 7.20 0.02 4.29
CA GLY A 155 7.92 -0.14 5.56
C GLY A 155 9.27 0.56 5.57
N LEU A 156 10.12 0.25 4.59
CA LEU A 156 11.42 0.92 4.38
C LEU A 156 11.35 2.46 4.42
N VAL A 157 10.31 3.06 3.82
CA VAL A 157 10.16 4.52 3.79
C VAL A 157 9.84 5.08 5.18
N ARG A 158 9.08 4.33 5.99
CA ARG A 158 8.84 4.66 7.40
C ARG A 158 10.12 4.54 8.22
N GLU A 159 10.89 3.48 8.00
CA GLU A 159 12.18 3.26 8.66
C GLU A 159 13.13 4.44 8.37
N ALA A 160 13.35 4.79 7.10
CA ALA A 160 14.22 5.90 6.72
C ALA A 160 13.75 7.27 7.25
N THR A 161 12.42 7.52 7.29
CA THR A 161 11.89 8.76 7.88
C THR A 161 12.15 8.80 9.39
N GLY A 162 11.98 7.66 10.08
CA GLY A 162 12.29 7.55 11.50
C GLY A 162 13.76 7.76 11.81
N GLU A 163 14.66 7.16 11.04
CA GLU A 163 16.12 7.30 11.21
C GLU A 163 16.59 8.74 11.01
N THR A 164 16.13 9.39 9.94
CA THR A 164 16.48 10.79 9.69
C THR A 164 15.87 11.74 10.71
N ALA A 165 14.63 11.51 11.14
CA ALA A 165 14.00 12.29 12.22
C ALA A 165 14.76 12.12 13.54
N TYR A 166 15.19 10.89 13.85
CA TYR A 166 15.98 10.59 15.04
C TYR A 166 17.34 11.32 14.99
N ALA A 167 18.01 11.32 13.84
CA ALA A 167 19.26 12.07 13.64
C ALA A 167 19.07 13.59 13.77
N CYS A 168 17.91 14.13 13.42
CA CYS A 168 17.56 15.53 13.65
C CYS A 168 17.19 15.87 15.11
N GLY A 169 17.10 14.87 15.99
CA GLY A 169 16.58 15.06 17.36
C GLY A 169 15.06 15.25 17.43
N ASN A 170 14.32 14.95 16.36
CA ASN A 170 12.86 15.02 16.31
C ASN A 170 12.24 13.75 16.94
N TRP A 171 12.44 13.58 18.25
CA TRP A 171 12.13 12.33 18.96
C TRP A 171 10.67 11.87 18.84
N ALA A 172 9.71 12.81 18.87
CA ALA A 172 8.29 12.50 18.75
C ALA A 172 7.93 11.94 17.35
N GLU A 173 8.51 12.52 16.30
CA GLU A 173 8.30 12.08 14.93
C GLU A 173 9.01 10.74 14.68
N ALA A 174 10.26 10.62 15.10
CA ALA A 174 11.02 9.37 15.01
C ALA A 174 10.26 8.20 15.64
N LEU A 175 9.75 8.40 16.86
CA LEU A 175 8.99 7.39 17.59
C LEU A 175 7.68 7.01 16.87
N ALA A 176 6.98 7.98 16.28
CA ALA A 176 5.77 7.72 15.50
C ALA A 176 6.06 6.89 14.25
N GLU A 177 7.12 7.23 13.51
CA GLU A 177 7.53 6.54 12.28
C GLU A 177 8.07 5.14 12.57
N PHE A 178 8.92 4.95 13.60
CA PHE A 178 9.38 3.61 13.98
C PHE A 178 8.25 2.68 14.45
N ARG A 179 7.25 3.21 15.17
CA ARG A 179 6.05 2.43 15.51
C ARG A 179 5.25 2.06 14.27
N ALA A 180 5.16 2.96 13.27
CA ALA A 180 4.52 2.65 12.00
C ALA A 180 5.29 1.58 11.22
N ALA A 181 6.61 1.72 11.09
CA ALA A 181 7.49 0.74 10.48
C ALA A 181 7.33 -0.64 11.13
N LYS A 182 7.41 -0.72 12.46
CA LYS A 182 7.19 -1.94 13.24
C LYS A 182 5.87 -2.63 12.90
N ARG A 183 4.78 -1.88 12.81
CA ARG A 183 3.46 -2.44 12.46
C ARG A 183 3.41 -2.97 11.02
N MET A 184 4.15 -2.36 10.10
CA MET A 184 4.15 -2.74 8.69
C MET A 184 5.05 -3.94 8.39
N THR A 185 6.24 -3.99 8.99
CA THR A 185 7.28 -4.97 8.65
C THR A 185 7.44 -6.06 9.70
N GLY A 186 6.98 -5.83 10.93
CA GLY A 186 7.24 -6.71 12.07
C GLY A 186 8.69 -6.68 12.55
N ARG A 187 9.57 -5.83 11.99
CA ARG A 187 10.98 -5.74 12.38
C ARG A 187 11.14 -5.01 13.72
N HIS A 188 12.17 -5.43 14.46
CA HIS A 188 12.50 -4.91 15.79
C HIS A 188 13.84 -4.16 15.83
N SER A 189 14.49 -3.96 14.69
CA SER A 189 15.85 -3.40 14.58
C SER A 189 15.98 -1.99 15.21
N TYR A 190 14.91 -1.21 15.21
CA TYR A 190 14.84 0.16 15.74
C TYR A 190 14.31 0.24 17.19
N ALA A 191 14.14 -0.90 17.89
CA ALA A 191 13.73 -0.90 19.30
C ALA A 191 14.66 -0.07 20.23
N PRO A 192 16.00 -0.09 20.06
CA PRO A 192 16.89 0.78 20.84
C PRO A 192 16.62 2.27 20.62
N MET A 193 16.45 2.69 19.36
CA MET A 193 16.17 4.09 19.00
C MET A 193 14.80 4.55 19.53
N MET A 194 13.80 3.67 19.51
CA MET A 194 12.49 3.95 20.10
C MET A 194 12.59 4.19 21.62
N ALA A 195 13.32 3.33 22.33
CA ALA A 195 13.50 3.47 23.78
C ALA A 195 14.27 4.75 24.14
N ASP A 196 15.22 5.14 23.31
CA ASP A 196 15.97 6.40 23.49
C ASP A 196 15.08 7.62 23.22
N ALA A 197 14.33 7.63 22.12
CA ALA A 197 13.37 8.70 21.82
C ALA A 197 12.30 8.83 22.92
N GLU A 198 11.80 7.72 23.47
CA GLU A 198 10.87 7.74 24.60
C GLU A 198 11.48 8.32 25.89
N ARG A 199 12.80 8.21 26.06
CA ARG A 199 13.53 8.84 27.17
C ARG A 199 13.71 10.33 26.96
N ALA A 200 14.05 10.75 25.73
CA ALA A 200 14.29 12.15 25.39
C ALA A 200 13.03 13.03 25.42
N LEU A 201 11.84 12.42 25.40
CA LEU A 201 10.55 13.11 25.51
C LEU A 201 10.04 13.32 26.94
N LYS A 202 10.78 12.83 27.95
CA LYS A 202 10.44 12.99 29.37
C LYS A 202 11.20 14.16 29.97
#